data_AF-Q28R88-F1
#
_entry.id   AF-Q28R88-F1
#
_cell.length_a   1.000
_cell.length_b   1.000
_cell.length_c   1.000
_cell.angle_alpha   90.00
_cell.angle_beta   90.00
_cell.angle_gamma   90.00
#
_symmetry.space_group_name_H-M   'P 1'
#
loop_
_entity.id
_entity.type
_entity.pdbx_description
1 polymer ?
#
loop_
_entity_poly.entity_id
_entity_poly.type
_entity_poly.pdbx_seq_one_letter_code
_entity_poly.pdbx_strand_id
1 'polypeptide(L)'
;MNVHVKTADQTPSTVQAQDALAILSAWASEASADQIDALDPGIARLVRVQAYPDLRAEYPGDFTVDEAYRATLPDLQNGPASLIKGANRRIQHVGISNFRLPIRYAVQDGSEVMLETSVTGTVSLEADQKGINMSRIMRSFYKHADASFGFDVIEAALDDYKADLGSFDARIQMRLSYPMKVDSLRSGLSGWQYYDIALELVERGGVRQRIVHLDYVYSSTCPCSLELSEHARATRGQLATPHSQRSVARISVELQGQGVWFEDLIEMARSGVPTETQVMVKREDEQAFAELNAANPIFVEDAARLFAEQLQAHSGVGDFRVMASHQESLHSHDAVSLLTEGDTFAEVSLDPKLFPSLIHVG
;
A
#
# COMPACT_ATOMS: atom_id res chain seq x y z
N MET A 1 -42.23 29.79 60.97
CA MET A 1 -41.66 29.81 59.60
C MET A 1 -41.97 28.45 59.01
N ASN A 2 -42.97 28.35 58.13
CA ASN A 2 -43.44 27.05 57.64
C ASN A 2 -42.35 26.42 56.77
N VAL A 3 -41.76 25.35 57.27
CA VAL A 3 -40.81 24.52 56.54
C VAL A 3 -41.63 23.73 55.52
N HIS A 4 -41.52 24.10 54.23
CA HIS A 4 -42.05 23.28 53.15
C HIS A 4 -41.30 21.95 53.14
N VAL A 5 -41.98 20.89 53.57
CA VAL A 5 -41.51 19.52 53.45
C VAL A 5 -41.34 19.24 51.96
N LYS A 6 -40.09 19.13 51.50
CA LYS A 6 -39.78 18.60 50.17
C LYS A 6 -40.29 17.16 50.13
N THR A 7 -41.38 16.92 49.42
CA THR A 7 -41.84 15.58 49.04
C THR A 7 -40.77 14.95 48.14
N ALA A 8 -39.84 14.21 48.73
CA ALA A 8 -38.72 13.60 48.03
C ALA A 8 -38.83 12.07 47.85
N ASP A 9 -39.91 11.41 48.31
CA ASP A 9 -39.99 9.93 48.37
C ASP A 9 -41.17 9.29 47.60
N GLN A 10 -41.74 9.95 46.60
CA GLN A 10 -42.71 9.31 45.70
C GLN A 10 -42.27 9.47 44.25
N THR A 11 -42.00 8.35 43.58
CA THR A 11 -41.81 8.31 42.13
C THR A 11 -43.06 8.91 41.48
N PRO A 12 -42.93 9.97 40.66
CA PRO A 12 -44.06 10.60 40.01
C PRO A 12 -44.88 9.60 39.18
N SER A 13 -46.20 9.77 39.15
CA SER A 13 -47.05 9.02 38.22
C SER A 13 -46.83 9.49 36.77
N THR A 14 -47.20 8.66 35.80
CA THR A 14 -47.13 9.03 34.36
C THR A 14 -47.89 10.32 34.07
N VAL A 15 -49.03 10.54 34.72
CA VAL A 15 -49.83 11.76 34.57
C VAL A 15 -49.06 12.98 35.10
N GLN A 16 -48.43 12.89 36.26
CA GLN A 16 -47.61 13.99 36.80
C GLN A 16 -46.41 14.32 35.92
N ALA A 17 -45.78 13.31 35.31
CA ALA A 17 -44.70 13.53 34.36
C ALA A 17 -45.19 14.24 33.08
N GLN A 18 -46.38 13.88 32.59
CA GLN A 18 -47.02 14.54 31.44
C GLN A 18 -47.42 15.98 31.74
N ASP A 19 -48.01 16.26 32.91
CA ASP A 19 -48.36 17.62 33.34
C ASP A 19 -47.11 18.49 33.49
N ALA A 20 -46.04 17.94 34.07
CA ALA A 20 -44.76 18.64 34.18
C ALA A 20 -44.17 18.96 32.80
N LEU A 21 -44.21 18.00 31.87
CA LEU A 21 -43.76 18.22 30.49
C LEU A 21 -44.62 19.28 29.77
N ALA A 22 -45.93 19.28 29.97
CA ALA A 22 -46.83 20.27 29.37
C ALA A 22 -46.53 21.69 29.88
N ILE A 23 -46.32 21.85 31.19
CA ILE A 23 -45.93 23.14 31.80
C ILE A 23 -44.58 23.60 31.25
N LEU A 24 -43.59 22.70 31.23
CA LEU A 24 -42.26 23.00 30.70
C LEU A 24 -42.30 23.38 29.22
N SER A 25 -43.12 22.70 28.42
CA SER A 25 -43.29 22.97 26.99
C SER A 25 -44.00 24.31 26.74
N ALA A 26 -45.03 24.63 27.52
CA ALA A 26 -45.73 25.91 27.43
C ALA A 26 -44.80 27.08 27.78
N TRP A 27 -44.06 26.97 28.89
CA TRP A 27 -43.06 27.97 29.27
C TRP A 27 -41.99 28.15 28.19
N ALA A 28 -41.49 27.05 27.63
CA ALA A 28 -40.46 27.08 26.61
C ALA A 28 -40.88 27.73 25.30
N SER A 29 -42.17 27.66 24.96
CA SER A 29 -42.72 28.30 23.76
C SER A 29 -42.70 29.84 23.85
N GLU A 30 -42.68 30.39 25.06
CA GLU A 30 -42.61 31.84 25.33
C GLU A 30 -41.20 32.29 25.76
N ALA A 31 -40.31 31.36 26.10
CA ALA A 31 -38.97 31.65 26.59
C ALA A 31 -38.01 32.09 25.47
N SER A 32 -37.18 33.08 25.76
CA SER A 32 -36.05 33.45 24.91
C SER A 32 -34.94 32.39 24.91
N ALA A 33 -34.07 32.40 23.89
CA ALA A 33 -32.93 31.48 23.81
C ALA A 33 -32.05 31.53 25.07
N ASP A 34 -31.80 32.74 25.61
CA ASP A 34 -31.00 32.96 26.82
C ASP A 34 -31.66 32.34 28.07
N GLN A 35 -32.99 32.42 28.19
CA GLN A 35 -33.73 31.80 29.29
C GLN A 35 -33.66 30.27 29.23
N ILE A 36 -33.67 29.69 28.02
CA ILE A 36 -33.56 28.25 27.80
C ILE A 36 -32.13 27.75 28.06
N ASP A 37 -31.11 28.51 27.63
CA ASP A 37 -29.70 28.16 27.85
C ASP A 37 -29.26 28.26 29.32
N ALA A 38 -29.99 29.04 30.14
CA ALA A 38 -29.80 29.11 31.58
C ALA A 38 -30.41 27.93 32.37
N LEU A 39 -31.18 27.03 31.72
CA LEU A 39 -31.74 25.85 32.37
C LEU A 39 -30.69 24.77 32.67
N ASP A 40 -31.02 23.89 33.62
CA ASP A 40 -30.28 22.64 33.79
C ASP A 40 -30.26 21.85 32.45
N PRO A 41 -29.11 21.32 32.00
CA PRO A 41 -28.99 20.59 30.73
C PRO A 41 -29.96 19.42 30.58
N GLY A 42 -30.39 18.79 31.68
CA GLY A 42 -31.41 17.74 31.70
C GLY A 42 -32.81 18.27 31.35
N ILE A 43 -33.17 19.45 31.86
CA ILE A 43 -34.45 20.12 31.54
C ILE A 43 -34.41 20.66 30.11
N ALA A 44 -33.27 21.24 29.69
CA ALA A 44 -33.10 21.73 28.33
C ALA A 44 -33.34 20.64 27.27
N ARG A 45 -32.98 19.37 27.55
CA ARG A 45 -33.28 18.21 26.69
C ARG A 45 -34.75 17.83 26.64
N LEU A 46 -35.49 17.98 27.75
CA LEU A 46 -36.93 17.70 27.81
C LEU A 46 -37.75 18.79 27.11
N VAL A 47 -37.22 20.01 27.08
CA VAL A 47 -37.86 21.20 26.54
C VAL A 47 -37.55 21.41 25.06
N ARG A 48 -36.28 21.22 24.65
CA ARG A 48 -35.85 21.24 23.25
C ARG A 48 -36.24 19.95 22.55
N VAL A 49 -37.52 19.62 22.56
CA VAL A 49 -38.08 18.66 21.60
C VAL A 49 -38.27 19.41 20.29
N GLN A 50 -37.17 19.78 19.62
CA GLN A 50 -37.22 19.57 18.17
C GLN A 50 -37.33 18.07 18.04
N ALA A 51 -38.56 17.57 17.96
CA ALA A 51 -38.82 16.16 17.75
C ALA A 51 -37.99 15.78 16.53
N TYR A 52 -36.91 15.05 16.75
CA TYR A 52 -36.21 14.42 15.65
C TYR A 52 -37.29 13.59 14.95
N PRO A 53 -37.55 13.82 13.65
CA PRO A 53 -38.74 13.26 13.02
C PRO A 53 -38.72 11.74 13.16
N ASP A 54 -39.91 11.14 13.35
CA ASP A 54 -40.05 9.69 13.31
C ASP A 54 -39.67 9.21 11.90
N LEU A 55 -38.44 8.68 11.76
CA LEU A 55 -37.94 8.13 10.51
C LEU A 55 -38.47 6.70 10.33
N ARG A 56 -38.80 6.33 9.09
CA ARG A 56 -39.20 4.95 8.76
C ARG A 56 -38.04 4.00 9.05
N ALA A 57 -38.31 2.93 9.80
CA ALA A 57 -37.32 1.89 10.11
C ALA A 57 -37.31 0.73 9.08
N GLU A 58 -38.28 0.71 8.16
CA GLU A 58 -38.38 -0.30 7.10
C GLU A 58 -37.51 0.09 5.90
N TYR A 59 -36.69 -0.85 5.42
CA TYR A 59 -35.89 -0.66 4.20
C TYR A 59 -36.84 -0.50 2.99
N PRO A 60 -36.74 0.59 2.20
CA PRO A 60 -37.66 0.84 1.10
C PRO A 60 -37.26 -0.01 -0.13
N GLY A 61 -37.63 -1.31 -0.13
CA GLY A 61 -37.24 -2.27 -1.18
C GLY A 61 -37.66 -1.91 -2.60
N ASP A 62 -38.75 -1.15 -2.76
CA ASP A 62 -39.26 -0.70 -4.07
C ASP A 62 -38.66 0.65 -4.52
N PHE A 63 -37.84 1.29 -3.68
CA PHE A 63 -37.21 2.56 -4.04
C PHE A 63 -36.16 2.35 -5.14
N THR A 64 -36.34 3.04 -6.26
CA THR A 64 -35.41 3.04 -7.37
C THR A 64 -34.94 4.46 -7.65
N VAL A 65 -33.73 4.57 -8.16
CA VAL A 65 -33.06 5.84 -8.40
C VAL A 65 -33.00 6.09 -9.90
N ASP A 66 -33.69 7.12 -10.37
CA ASP A 66 -33.62 7.61 -11.75
C ASP A 66 -32.62 8.76 -11.88
N GLU A 67 -32.44 9.27 -13.10
CA GLU A 67 -31.52 10.38 -13.36
C GLU A 67 -31.94 11.68 -12.68
N ALA A 68 -33.24 11.97 -12.63
CA ALA A 68 -33.77 13.16 -11.98
C ALA A 68 -33.47 13.15 -10.48
N TYR A 69 -33.70 12.03 -9.79
CA TYR A 69 -33.35 11.88 -8.38
C TYR A 69 -31.84 11.98 -8.16
N ARG A 70 -31.01 11.33 -9.01
CA ARG A 70 -29.54 11.45 -8.90
C ARG A 70 -29.07 12.90 -8.98
N ALA A 71 -29.68 13.72 -9.81
CA ALA A 71 -29.36 15.15 -9.93
C ALA A 71 -29.71 15.95 -8.66
N THR A 72 -30.61 15.45 -7.81
CA THR A 72 -30.93 16.07 -6.51
C THR A 72 -29.94 15.70 -5.39
N LEU A 73 -29.09 14.69 -5.61
CA LEU A 73 -28.14 14.25 -4.61
C LEU A 73 -27.05 15.32 -4.40
N PRO A 74 -26.68 15.63 -3.14
CA PRO A 74 -25.64 16.60 -2.86
C PRO A 74 -24.26 16.08 -3.28
N ASP A 75 -23.54 16.88 -4.06
CA ASP A 75 -22.16 16.59 -4.48
C ASP A 75 -21.19 17.62 -3.89
N LEU A 76 -20.80 17.40 -2.63
CA LEU A 76 -19.86 18.27 -1.94
C LEU A 76 -18.44 18.19 -2.52
N GLN A 77 -18.10 17.12 -3.26
CA GLN A 77 -16.75 16.93 -3.82
C GLN A 77 -16.50 17.88 -4.99
N ASN A 78 -17.52 18.10 -5.82
CA ASN A 78 -17.51 19.12 -6.87
C ASN A 78 -18.06 20.48 -6.40
N GLY A 79 -18.16 20.68 -5.08
CA GLY A 79 -18.59 21.93 -4.49
C GLY A 79 -17.58 23.07 -4.71
N PRO A 80 -17.98 24.32 -4.44
CA PRO A 80 -17.13 25.48 -4.65
C PRO A 80 -15.89 25.47 -3.75
N ALA A 81 -14.83 26.16 -4.18
CA ALA A 81 -13.58 26.32 -3.43
C ALA A 81 -13.78 26.87 -2.01
N SER A 82 -14.88 27.59 -1.74
CA SER A 82 -15.24 28.08 -0.40
C SER A 82 -15.48 26.97 0.63
N LEU A 83 -15.73 25.73 0.19
CA LEU A 83 -15.85 24.56 1.07
C LEU A 83 -14.49 23.92 1.42
N ILE A 84 -13.39 24.36 0.80
CA ILE A 84 -12.04 23.86 1.10
C ILE A 84 -11.65 24.30 2.50
N LYS A 85 -11.10 23.36 3.26
CA LYS A 85 -10.56 23.61 4.61
C LYS A 85 -9.04 23.58 4.56
N GLY A 86 -8.41 24.60 5.12
CA GLY A 86 -6.95 24.70 5.19
C GLY A 86 -6.35 25.53 4.07
N ALA A 87 -5.06 25.33 3.81
CA ALA A 87 -4.33 26.11 2.82
C ALA A 87 -4.80 25.77 1.39
N ASN A 88 -4.95 26.80 0.55
CA ASN A 88 -5.18 26.62 -0.88
C ASN A 88 -3.88 26.13 -1.54
N ARG A 89 -3.75 24.81 -1.65
CA ARG A 89 -2.54 24.13 -2.13
C ARG A 89 -2.95 22.98 -3.04
N ARG A 90 -2.21 22.82 -4.13
CA ARG A 90 -2.28 21.61 -4.97
C ARG A 90 -1.88 20.39 -4.15
N ILE A 91 -2.64 19.32 -4.26
CA ILE A 91 -2.29 18.01 -3.71
C ILE A 91 -1.71 17.17 -4.85
N GLN A 92 -0.51 16.64 -4.68
CA GLN A 92 0.19 15.89 -5.73
C GLN A 92 -0.40 14.48 -5.91
N HIS A 93 -0.83 13.86 -4.81
CA HIS A 93 -1.45 12.54 -4.81
C HIS A 93 -2.66 12.50 -3.86
N VAL A 94 -3.84 12.25 -4.44
CA VAL A 94 -5.08 11.93 -3.71
C VAL A 94 -5.80 10.81 -4.46
N GLY A 95 -6.38 9.86 -3.74
CA GLY A 95 -6.89 8.64 -4.34
C GLY A 95 -7.29 7.56 -3.35
N ILE A 96 -7.33 6.33 -3.84
CA ILE A 96 -7.62 5.13 -3.08
C ILE A 96 -6.41 4.22 -3.06
N SER A 97 -6.21 3.51 -1.95
CA SER A 97 -5.13 2.56 -1.77
C SER A 97 -5.66 1.20 -1.37
N ASN A 98 -5.01 0.16 -1.86
CA ASN A 98 -5.19 -1.23 -1.43
C ASN A 98 -6.63 -1.80 -1.62
N PHE A 99 -7.30 -1.44 -2.71
CA PHE A 99 -8.44 -2.26 -3.17
C PHE A 99 -7.91 -3.46 -3.95
N ARG A 100 -8.63 -4.58 -3.93
CA ARG A 100 -8.13 -5.86 -4.46
C ARG A 100 -8.95 -6.32 -5.65
N LEU A 101 -8.27 -6.78 -6.69
CA LEU A 101 -8.88 -7.36 -7.89
C LEU A 101 -8.18 -8.66 -8.27
N PRO A 102 -8.90 -9.67 -8.77
CA PRO A 102 -8.30 -10.80 -9.46
C PRO A 102 -7.85 -10.35 -10.86
N ILE A 103 -6.56 -10.46 -11.16
CA ILE A 103 -5.97 -10.02 -12.43
C ILE A 103 -5.25 -11.20 -13.09
N ARG A 104 -5.42 -11.36 -14.41
CA ARG A 104 -4.75 -12.40 -15.22
C ARG A 104 -3.42 -11.89 -15.76
N TYR A 105 -2.30 -12.40 -15.29
CA TYR A 105 -0.96 -12.05 -15.77
C TYR A 105 -0.48 -13.05 -16.82
N ALA A 106 0.08 -12.55 -17.92
CA ALA A 106 0.79 -13.38 -18.88
C ALA A 106 2.14 -13.83 -18.31
N VAL A 107 2.48 -15.09 -18.58
CA VAL A 107 3.74 -15.73 -18.19
C VAL A 107 4.61 -15.88 -19.45
N GLN A 108 5.93 -15.85 -19.31
CA GLN A 108 6.86 -15.91 -20.46
C GLN A 108 6.69 -17.17 -21.34
N ASP A 109 6.17 -18.26 -20.78
CA ASP A 109 5.87 -19.51 -21.51
C ASP A 109 4.56 -19.48 -22.33
N GLY A 110 3.83 -18.35 -22.30
CA GLY A 110 2.57 -18.14 -22.99
C GLY A 110 1.33 -18.56 -22.21
N SER A 111 1.49 -19.07 -20.98
CA SER A 111 0.37 -19.33 -20.06
C SER A 111 -0.10 -18.05 -19.35
N GLU A 112 -1.18 -18.17 -18.59
CA GLU A 112 -1.70 -17.08 -17.75
C GLU A 112 -1.93 -17.56 -16.33
N VAL A 113 -1.70 -16.67 -15.36
CA VAL A 113 -1.99 -16.91 -13.94
C VAL A 113 -2.92 -15.82 -13.40
N MET A 114 -3.97 -16.23 -12.67
CA MET A 114 -4.88 -15.30 -12.01
C MET A 114 -4.42 -15.05 -10.58
N LEU A 115 -4.09 -13.81 -10.24
CA LEU A 115 -3.54 -13.42 -8.94
C LEU A 115 -4.39 -12.36 -8.26
N GLU A 116 -4.52 -12.44 -6.93
CA GLU A 116 -5.02 -11.33 -6.12
C GLU A 116 -4.03 -10.17 -6.23
N THR A 117 -4.50 -9.01 -6.69
CA THR A 117 -3.68 -7.82 -6.90
C THR A 117 -4.19 -6.65 -6.08
N SER A 118 -3.32 -6.07 -5.27
CA SER A 118 -3.57 -4.83 -4.54
C SER A 118 -3.33 -3.62 -5.44
N VAL A 119 -4.33 -2.76 -5.60
CA VAL A 119 -4.26 -1.59 -6.47
C VAL A 119 -4.33 -0.31 -5.64
N THR A 120 -3.43 0.62 -5.95
CA THR A 120 -3.43 1.99 -5.44
C THR A 120 -3.46 2.95 -6.63
N GLY A 121 -4.45 3.82 -6.69
CA GLY A 121 -4.62 4.80 -7.77
C GLY A 121 -4.75 6.19 -7.19
N THR A 122 -3.96 7.14 -7.69
CA THR A 122 -3.95 8.53 -7.23
C THR A 122 -3.81 9.50 -8.40
N VAL A 123 -4.35 10.70 -8.25
CA VAL A 123 -4.11 11.84 -9.15
C VAL A 123 -3.66 13.05 -8.39
N SER A 124 -3.17 14.04 -9.15
CA SER A 124 -3.13 15.41 -8.67
C SER A 124 -4.52 16.04 -8.55
N LEU A 125 -4.68 16.92 -7.56
CA LEU A 125 -5.87 17.73 -7.34
C LEU A 125 -5.43 19.19 -7.28
N GLU A 126 -6.02 20.02 -8.14
CA GLU A 126 -5.71 21.44 -8.21
C GLU A 126 -6.18 22.18 -6.95
N ALA A 127 -5.51 23.30 -6.64
CA ALA A 127 -5.63 23.95 -5.33
C ALA A 127 -7.05 24.45 -5.03
N ASP A 128 -7.82 24.79 -6.05
CA ASP A 128 -9.19 25.30 -6.02
C ASP A 128 -10.26 24.21 -6.07
N GLN A 129 -9.88 22.94 -6.23
CA GLN A 129 -10.79 21.80 -6.24
C GLN A 129 -10.92 21.18 -4.84
N LYS A 130 -12.16 20.87 -4.44
CA LYS A 130 -12.46 20.37 -3.08
C LYS A 130 -12.07 18.91 -2.86
N GLY A 131 -12.11 18.10 -3.91
CA GLY A 131 -11.79 16.68 -3.85
C GLY A 131 -11.95 15.99 -5.20
N ILE A 132 -11.82 14.66 -5.19
CA ILE A 132 -12.05 13.80 -6.34
C ILE A 132 -13.14 12.78 -6.04
N ASN A 133 -13.79 12.26 -7.09
CA ASN A 133 -14.74 11.16 -6.93
C ASN A 133 -14.00 9.81 -6.90
N MET A 134 -13.69 9.34 -5.69
CA MET A 134 -12.89 8.14 -5.42
C MET A 134 -13.39 6.87 -6.13
N SER A 135 -14.71 6.72 -6.25
CA SER A 135 -15.32 5.55 -6.88
C SER A 135 -14.96 5.42 -8.37
N ARG A 136 -14.65 6.55 -9.03
CA ARG A 136 -14.26 6.56 -10.45
C ARG A 136 -12.97 5.79 -10.71
N ILE A 137 -12.04 5.82 -9.75
CA ILE A 137 -10.81 5.03 -9.82
C ILE A 137 -11.16 3.55 -9.94
N MET A 138 -11.90 3.00 -8.98
CA MET A 138 -12.27 1.59 -9.04
C MET A 138 -13.04 1.25 -10.33
N ARG A 139 -13.96 2.13 -10.75
CA ARG A 139 -14.74 1.92 -11.97
C ARG A 139 -13.89 1.88 -13.24
N SER A 140 -12.84 2.71 -13.37
CA SER A 140 -11.95 2.63 -14.53
C SER A 140 -11.26 1.27 -14.57
N PHE A 141 -10.76 0.76 -13.43
CA PHE A 141 -10.20 -0.59 -13.38
C PHE A 141 -11.20 -1.68 -13.72
N TYR A 142 -12.42 -1.64 -13.18
CA TYR A 142 -13.43 -2.65 -13.49
C TYR A 142 -13.82 -2.70 -14.97
N LYS A 143 -13.71 -1.59 -15.71
CA LYS A 143 -13.91 -1.59 -17.17
C LYS A 143 -12.83 -2.39 -17.91
N HIS A 144 -11.63 -2.46 -17.36
CA HIS A 144 -10.45 -3.07 -18.00
C HIS A 144 -10.02 -4.41 -17.36
N ALA A 145 -10.63 -4.79 -16.23
CA ALA A 145 -10.24 -5.97 -15.43
C ALA A 145 -10.44 -7.32 -16.16
N ASP A 146 -11.34 -7.38 -17.15
CA ASP A 146 -11.59 -8.61 -17.92
C ASP A 146 -10.55 -8.86 -19.04
N ALA A 147 -9.64 -7.92 -19.32
CA ALA A 147 -8.57 -8.14 -20.29
C ALA A 147 -7.42 -8.98 -19.70
N SER A 148 -6.72 -9.76 -20.52
CA SER A 148 -5.40 -10.29 -20.16
C SER A 148 -4.47 -9.12 -19.86
N PHE A 149 -3.78 -9.18 -18.72
CA PHE A 149 -3.15 -8.02 -18.13
C PHE A 149 -1.76 -7.74 -18.72
N GLY A 150 -1.56 -6.49 -19.13
CA GLY A 150 -0.28 -5.89 -19.48
C GLY A 150 -0.32 -4.39 -19.16
N PHE A 151 0.80 -3.68 -19.39
CA PHE A 151 0.84 -2.22 -19.17
C PHE A 151 -0.26 -1.47 -19.93
N ASP A 152 -0.69 -1.96 -21.09
CA ASP A 152 -1.77 -1.37 -21.89
C ASP A 152 -3.10 -1.26 -21.12
N VAL A 153 -3.40 -2.21 -20.23
CA VAL A 153 -4.59 -2.21 -19.38
C VAL A 153 -4.50 -1.11 -18.30
N ILE A 154 -3.32 -0.97 -17.69
CA ILE A 154 -3.06 0.08 -16.71
C ILE A 154 -3.13 1.46 -17.37
N GLU A 155 -2.59 1.57 -18.59
CA GLU A 155 -2.58 2.80 -19.37
C GLU A 155 -4.00 3.24 -19.72
N ALA A 156 -4.82 2.33 -20.25
CA ALA A 156 -6.22 2.63 -20.53
C ALA A 156 -7.00 3.03 -19.26
N ALA A 157 -6.74 2.36 -18.13
CA ALA A 157 -7.34 2.72 -16.84
C ALA A 157 -6.88 4.09 -16.33
N LEU A 158 -5.61 4.46 -16.56
CA LEU A 158 -5.04 5.77 -16.22
C LEU A 158 -5.62 6.87 -17.11
N ASP A 159 -5.75 6.61 -18.41
CA ASP A 159 -6.29 7.57 -19.39
C ASP A 159 -7.76 7.88 -19.12
N ASP A 160 -8.58 6.84 -18.92
CA ASP A 160 -9.97 7.00 -18.46
C ASP A 160 -10.04 7.82 -17.17
N TYR A 161 -9.12 7.55 -16.25
CA TYR A 161 -9.09 8.20 -14.94
C TYR A 161 -8.73 9.68 -15.01
N LYS A 162 -7.72 10.04 -15.83
CA LYS A 162 -7.35 11.44 -16.09
C LYS A 162 -8.47 12.19 -16.79
N ALA A 163 -9.08 11.59 -17.82
CA ALA A 163 -10.18 12.19 -18.57
C ALA A 163 -11.39 12.48 -17.66
N ASP A 164 -11.75 11.54 -16.79
CA ASP A 164 -12.88 11.66 -15.87
C ASP A 164 -12.71 12.76 -14.80
N LEU A 165 -11.48 13.06 -14.40
CA LEU A 165 -11.17 14.05 -13.35
C LEU A 165 -10.58 15.37 -13.87
N GLY A 166 -10.20 15.44 -15.15
CA GLY A 166 -9.49 16.58 -15.71
C GLY A 166 -8.10 16.79 -15.08
N SER A 167 -7.45 15.72 -14.61
CA SER A 167 -6.15 15.81 -13.92
C SER A 167 -4.97 15.64 -14.89
N PHE A 168 -3.88 16.36 -14.60
CA PHE A 168 -2.66 16.33 -15.40
C PHE A 168 -1.72 15.20 -15.01
N ASP A 169 -1.57 14.97 -13.70
CA ASP A 169 -0.67 13.96 -13.16
C ASP A 169 -1.47 12.82 -12.53
N ALA A 170 -1.07 11.58 -12.81
CA ALA A 170 -1.71 10.38 -12.28
C ALA A 170 -0.68 9.28 -12.01
N ARG A 171 -0.97 8.44 -11.02
CA ARG A 171 -0.15 7.30 -10.63
C ARG A 171 -1.04 6.12 -10.30
N ILE A 172 -0.71 4.97 -10.88
CA ILE A 172 -1.26 3.68 -10.52
C ILE A 172 -0.12 2.78 -10.06
N GLN A 173 -0.33 2.06 -8.96
CA GLN A 173 0.54 0.99 -8.50
C GLN A 173 -0.27 -0.28 -8.27
N MET A 174 0.25 -1.41 -8.73
CA MET A 174 -0.36 -2.74 -8.61
C MET A 174 0.65 -3.69 -8.00
N ARG A 175 0.30 -4.27 -6.85
CA ARG A 175 1.18 -5.17 -6.09
C ARG A 175 0.61 -6.58 -6.08
N LEU A 176 1.45 -7.56 -6.37
CA LEU A 176 1.10 -8.97 -6.44
C LEU A 176 2.22 -9.83 -5.86
N SER A 177 1.90 -11.09 -5.58
CA SER A 177 2.88 -12.12 -5.26
C SER A 177 2.98 -13.07 -6.45
N TYR A 178 4.06 -12.97 -7.21
CA TYR A 178 4.25 -13.69 -8.47
C TYR A 178 4.85 -15.08 -8.23
N PRO A 179 4.19 -16.18 -8.64
CA PRO A 179 4.74 -17.53 -8.45
C PRO A 179 5.66 -17.94 -9.61
N MET A 180 6.86 -18.44 -9.30
CA MET A 180 7.67 -19.21 -10.25
C MET A 180 8.06 -20.56 -9.67
N LYS A 181 8.15 -21.56 -10.54
CA LYS A 181 8.67 -22.87 -10.16
C LYS A 181 10.19 -22.84 -10.19
N VAL A 182 10.82 -23.23 -9.08
CA VAL A 182 12.27 -23.21 -8.89
C VAL A 182 12.74 -24.62 -8.54
N ASP A 183 13.77 -25.08 -9.26
CA ASP A 183 14.39 -26.38 -9.02
C ASP A 183 15.34 -26.32 -7.82
N SER A 184 15.47 -27.43 -7.11
CA SER A 184 16.48 -27.59 -6.06
C SER A 184 17.88 -27.73 -6.66
N LEU A 185 18.90 -27.35 -5.88
CA LEU A 185 20.28 -27.29 -6.35
C LEU A 185 20.87 -28.63 -6.81
N ARG A 186 20.45 -29.76 -6.21
CA ARG A 186 21.01 -31.10 -6.49
C ARG A 186 19.98 -32.22 -6.53
N SER A 187 18.93 -32.17 -5.70
CA SER A 187 18.04 -33.32 -5.52
C SER A 187 17.03 -33.54 -6.65
N GLY A 188 16.91 -32.60 -7.59
CA GLY A 188 15.92 -32.62 -8.67
C GLY A 188 14.48 -32.43 -8.18
N LEU A 189 14.30 -31.94 -6.95
CA LEU A 189 13.02 -31.46 -6.46
C LEU A 189 12.70 -30.10 -7.10
N SER A 190 11.45 -29.69 -7.03
CA SER A 190 11.03 -28.36 -7.48
C SER A 190 9.88 -27.86 -6.62
N GLY A 191 9.88 -26.56 -6.33
CA GLY A 191 8.87 -25.90 -5.51
C GLY A 191 8.46 -24.57 -6.10
N TRP A 192 7.38 -23.99 -5.56
CA TRP A 192 6.93 -22.65 -5.94
C TRP A 192 7.57 -21.61 -5.04
N GLN A 193 8.36 -20.73 -5.63
CA GLN A 193 8.85 -19.50 -5.01
C GLN A 193 7.93 -18.36 -5.38
N TYR A 194 7.72 -17.44 -4.45
CA TYR A 194 6.87 -16.27 -4.65
C TYR A 194 7.72 -15.00 -4.56
N TYR A 195 7.47 -14.08 -5.48
CA TYR A 195 8.18 -12.80 -5.59
C TYR A 195 7.20 -11.66 -5.37
N ASP A 196 7.52 -10.76 -4.45
CA ASP A 196 6.74 -9.55 -4.27
C ASP A 196 7.09 -8.58 -5.40
N ILE A 197 6.11 -8.36 -6.28
CA ILE A 197 6.26 -7.51 -7.47
C ILE A 197 5.28 -6.34 -7.35
N ALA A 198 5.75 -5.14 -7.69
CA ALA A 198 4.89 -3.99 -7.91
C ALA A 198 5.10 -3.44 -9.32
N LEU A 199 4.00 -3.29 -10.05
CA LEU A 199 3.96 -2.51 -11.28
C LEU A 199 3.53 -1.10 -10.94
N GLU A 200 4.20 -0.10 -11.50
CA GLU A 200 3.85 1.30 -11.33
C GLU A 200 3.80 1.99 -12.69
N LEU A 201 2.70 2.70 -12.95
CA LEU A 201 2.55 3.59 -14.09
C LEU A 201 2.40 5.01 -13.56
N VAL A 202 3.35 5.86 -13.91
CA VAL A 202 3.33 7.28 -13.54
C VAL A 202 3.19 8.09 -14.80
N GLU A 203 2.28 9.07 -14.78
CA GLU A 203 2.29 10.15 -15.75
C GLU A 203 2.36 11.48 -15.03
N ARG A 204 3.42 12.23 -15.30
CA ARG A 204 3.67 13.52 -14.66
C ARG A 204 4.22 14.51 -15.68
N GLY A 205 3.61 15.68 -15.77
CA GLY A 205 4.05 16.72 -16.72
C GLY A 205 4.04 16.25 -18.19
N GLY A 206 3.15 15.32 -18.53
CA GLY A 206 3.05 14.71 -19.87
C GLY A 206 4.08 13.63 -20.18
N VAL A 207 4.96 13.28 -19.23
CA VAL A 207 5.90 12.16 -19.38
C VAL A 207 5.31 10.93 -18.69
N ARG A 208 5.18 9.84 -19.44
CA ARG A 208 4.70 8.54 -18.96
C ARG A 208 5.88 7.61 -18.71
N GLN A 209 5.92 6.99 -17.54
CA GLN A 209 6.97 6.06 -17.12
C GLN A 209 6.35 4.76 -16.63
N ARG A 210 6.91 3.64 -17.11
CA ARG A 210 6.54 2.28 -16.72
C ARG A 210 7.62 1.77 -15.78
N ILE A 211 7.25 1.42 -14.56
CA ILE A 211 8.19 1.02 -13.52
C ILE A 211 7.79 -0.36 -12.98
N VAL A 212 8.80 -1.19 -12.71
CA VAL A 212 8.65 -2.48 -12.04
C VAL A 212 9.51 -2.48 -10.79
N HIS A 213 8.95 -2.97 -9.68
CA HIS A 213 9.65 -3.21 -8.43
C HIS A 213 9.63 -4.71 -8.13
N LEU A 214 10.78 -5.25 -7.74
CA LEU A 214 10.96 -6.63 -7.30
C LEU A 214 11.65 -6.63 -5.94
N ASP A 215 11.05 -7.29 -4.95
CA ASP A 215 11.75 -7.65 -3.72
C ASP A 215 12.33 -9.06 -3.88
N TYR A 216 13.66 -9.13 -4.04
CA TYR A 216 14.42 -10.36 -4.19
C TYR A 216 15.02 -10.79 -2.85
N VAL A 217 14.75 -12.03 -2.44
CA VAL A 217 15.15 -12.58 -1.15
C VAL A 217 16.29 -13.57 -1.33
N TYR A 218 17.42 -13.29 -0.69
CA TYR A 218 18.66 -14.06 -0.86
C TYR A 218 19.35 -14.28 0.49
N SER A 219 20.37 -15.13 0.48
CA SER A 219 21.27 -15.31 1.61
C SER A 219 22.55 -14.52 1.38
N SER A 220 22.98 -13.74 2.38
CA SER A 220 24.27 -13.04 2.36
C SER A 220 25.19 -13.61 3.42
N THR A 221 26.41 -13.97 3.02
CA THR A 221 27.48 -14.40 3.93
C THR A 221 28.54 -13.31 3.99
N CYS A 222 28.89 -12.86 5.20
CA CYS A 222 29.87 -11.79 5.38
C CYS A 222 31.29 -12.24 4.99
N PRO A 223 31.96 -11.58 4.03
CA PRO A 223 33.32 -11.93 3.63
C PRO A 223 34.31 -11.92 4.80
N CYS A 224 34.26 -10.88 5.65
CA CYS A 224 35.13 -10.80 6.83
C CYS A 224 34.93 -11.97 7.79
N SER A 225 33.68 -12.37 8.04
CA SER A 225 33.39 -13.45 8.98
C SER A 225 33.82 -14.82 8.43
N LEU A 226 33.74 -15.02 7.12
CA LEU A 226 34.23 -16.21 6.43
C LEU A 226 35.74 -16.34 6.58
N GLU A 227 36.49 -15.30 6.20
CA GLU A 227 37.95 -15.27 6.28
C GLU A 227 38.45 -15.49 7.72
N LEU A 228 37.83 -14.84 8.71
CA LEU A 228 38.20 -15.02 10.12
C LEU A 228 37.89 -16.43 10.64
N SER A 229 36.83 -17.06 10.14
CA SER A 229 36.49 -18.45 10.47
C SER A 229 37.49 -19.43 9.86
N GLU A 230 37.87 -19.25 8.60
CA GLU A 230 38.91 -20.04 7.94
C GLU A 230 40.27 -19.88 8.61
N HIS A 231 40.64 -18.65 8.99
CA HIS A 231 41.85 -18.40 9.77
C HIS A 231 41.84 -19.18 11.10
N ALA A 232 40.72 -19.18 11.83
CA ALA A 232 40.60 -19.93 13.09
C ALA A 232 40.72 -21.45 12.89
N ARG A 233 40.17 -21.99 11.80
CA ARG A 233 40.30 -23.40 11.42
C ARG A 233 41.76 -23.74 11.09
N ALA A 234 42.39 -22.95 10.24
CA ALA A 234 43.75 -23.21 9.75
C ALA A 234 44.83 -23.04 10.83
N THR A 235 44.72 -22.00 11.67
CA THR A 235 45.80 -21.63 12.61
C THR A 235 45.63 -22.23 14.00
N ARG A 236 44.39 -22.54 14.41
CA ARG A 236 44.10 -23.04 15.76
C ARG A 236 43.40 -24.39 15.78
N GLY A 237 43.06 -24.96 14.61
CA GLY A 237 42.24 -26.17 14.53
C GLY A 237 40.84 -25.99 15.12
N GLN A 238 40.36 -24.75 15.22
CA GLN A 238 39.10 -24.43 15.89
C GLN A 238 37.99 -24.33 14.85
N LEU A 239 36.96 -25.17 15.00
CA LEU A 239 35.73 -25.00 14.22
C LEU A 239 35.12 -23.62 14.54
N ALA A 240 34.82 -22.86 13.51
CA ALA A 240 34.22 -21.52 13.58
C ALA A 240 33.13 -21.42 12.50
N THR A 241 32.04 -20.72 12.76
CA THR A 241 30.94 -20.57 11.80
C THR A 241 30.85 -19.12 11.37
N PRO A 242 30.97 -18.80 10.07
CA PRO A 242 30.75 -17.44 9.61
C PRO A 242 29.28 -17.06 9.80
N HIS A 243 29.02 -15.79 10.06
CA HIS A 243 27.64 -15.32 10.11
C HIS A 243 27.10 -15.13 8.69
N SER A 244 25.92 -15.71 8.48
CA SER A 244 25.13 -15.62 7.25
C SER A 244 23.68 -15.36 7.65
N GLN A 245 22.96 -14.66 6.80
CA GLN A 245 21.58 -14.24 7.10
C GLN A 245 20.74 -14.16 5.83
N ARG A 246 19.42 -14.08 6.03
CA ARG A 246 18.48 -13.73 4.97
C ARG A 246 18.50 -12.22 4.74
N SER A 247 18.49 -11.82 3.50
CA SER A 247 18.62 -10.44 3.05
C SER A 247 17.58 -10.16 1.96
N VAL A 248 17.24 -8.88 1.80
CA VAL A 248 16.24 -8.45 0.80
C VAL A 248 16.83 -7.33 -0.03
N ALA A 249 16.70 -7.43 -1.36
CA ALA A 249 17.00 -6.36 -2.28
C ALA A 249 15.70 -5.92 -2.97
N ARG A 250 15.37 -4.62 -2.87
CA ARG A 250 14.31 -4.02 -3.68
C ARG A 250 14.94 -3.41 -4.92
N ILE A 251 14.66 -4.02 -6.06
CA ILE A 251 15.10 -3.59 -7.39
C ILE A 251 13.94 -2.86 -8.03
N SER A 252 14.11 -1.56 -8.30
CA SER A 252 13.13 -0.71 -8.98
C SER A 252 13.70 -0.30 -10.33
N VAL A 253 12.96 -0.52 -11.42
CA VAL A 253 13.44 -0.31 -12.79
C VAL A 253 12.40 0.44 -13.59
N GLU A 254 12.82 1.48 -14.30
CA GLU A 254 12.06 2.07 -15.41
C GLU A 254 12.26 1.22 -16.67
N LEU A 255 11.16 0.74 -17.25
CA LEU A 255 11.18 -0.09 -18.46
C LEU A 255 11.30 0.78 -19.72
N GLN A 256 12.24 0.43 -20.59
CA GLN A 256 12.33 0.98 -21.93
C GLN A 256 11.61 0.08 -22.94
N GLY A 257 10.50 0.57 -23.49
CA GLY A 257 9.74 -0.14 -24.52
C GLY A 257 8.86 -1.26 -23.98
N GLN A 258 8.80 -2.37 -24.72
CA GLN A 258 8.09 -3.60 -24.35
C GLN A 258 9.08 -4.76 -24.36
N GLY A 259 8.87 -5.77 -23.50
CA GLY A 259 9.57 -7.05 -23.59
C GLY A 259 10.40 -7.46 -22.39
N VAL A 260 10.49 -6.65 -21.33
CA VAL A 260 11.06 -7.10 -20.04
C VAL A 260 9.97 -7.80 -19.24
N TRP A 261 10.14 -9.10 -19.02
CA TRP A 261 9.27 -9.94 -18.21
C TRP A 261 9.65 -9.87 -16.73
N PHE A 262 8.75 -10.31 -15.84
CA PHE A 262 9.08 -10.45 -14.42
C PHE A 262 10.20 -11.46 -14.21
N GLU A 263 10.13 -12.54 -14.99
CA GLU A 263 11.12 -13.60 -15.07
C GLU A 263 12.49 -13.03 -15.46
N ASP A 264 12.57 -12.11 -16.43
CA ASP A 264 13.86 -11.50 -16.82
C ASP A 264 14.48 -10.74 -15.65
N LEU A 265 13.68 -9.98 -14.89
CA LEU A 265 14.18 -9.23 -13.73
C LEU A 265 14.62 -10.15 -12.59
N ILE A 266 13.92 -11.27 -12.39
CA ILE A 266 14.29 -12.30 -11.41
C ILE A 266 15.57 -13.02 -11.83
N GLU A 267 15.73 -13.34 -13.12
CA GLU A 267 16.96 -13.93 -13.65
C GLU A 267 18.15 -12.97 -13.60
N MET A 268 17.93 -11.66 -13.81
CA MET A 268 18.96 -10.64 -13.55
C MET A 268 19.37 -10.63 -12.08
N ALA A 269 18.40 -10.70 -11.15
CA ALA A 269 18.70 -10.76 -9.73
C ALA A 269 19.52 -12.02 -9.35
N ARG A 270 19.12 -13.19 -9.86
CA ARG A 270 19.85 -14.46 -9.69
C ARG A 270 21.26 -14.41 -10.27
N SER A 271 21.42 -13.78 -11.42
CA SER A 271 22.73 -13.66 -12.09
C SER A 271 23.68 -12.77 -11.28
N GLY A 272 23.16 -11.71 -10.67
CA GLY A 272 23.94 -10.81 -9.82
C GLY A 272 24.25 -11.43 -8.46
N VAL A 273 23.26 -12.02 -7.79
CA VAL A 273 23.39 -12.65 -6.48
C VAL A 273 22.75 -14.04 -6.51
N PRO A 274 23.53 -15.11 -6.75
CA PRO A 274 22.99 -16.45 -7.02
C PRO A 274 22.48 -17.18 -5.78
N THR A 275 22.63 -16.60 -4.59
CA THR A 275 22.29 -17.21 -3.30
C THR A 275 20.82 -17.02 -2.91
N GLU A 276 19.91 -17.10 -3.89
CA GLU A 276 18.46 -17.06 -3.64
C GLU A 276 18.04 -18.06 -2.54
N THR A 277 17.06 -17.70 -1.72
CA THR A 277 16.47 -18.66 -0.79
C THR A 277 15.82 -19.84 -1.52
N GLN A 278 15.99 -21.05 -0.98
CA GLN A 278 15.53 -22.29 -1.59
C GLN A 278 14.13 -22.67 -1.11
N VAL A 279 13.33 -23.30 -1.98
CA VAL A 279 11.94 -23.71 -1.67
C VAL A 279 11.88 -25.14 -1.11
N MET A 280 12.24 -26.13 -1.94
CA MET A 280 12.26 -27.54 -1.56
C MET A 280 13.70 -28.03 -1.49
N VAL A 281 14.06 -28.62 -0.36
CA VAL A 281 15.43 -29.08 -0.10
C VAL A 281 15.45 -30.48 0.50
N LYS A 282 16.49 -31.23 0.15
CA LYS A 282 17.01 -32.39 0.88
C LYS A 282 18.39 -32.06 1.44
N ARG A 283 18.99 -33.01 2.17
CA ARG A 283 20.32 -32.87 2.79
C ARG A 283 21.40 -32.49 1.78
N GLU A 284 21.35 -33.04 0.57
CA GLU A 284 22.27 -32.72 -0.52
C GLU A 284 22.11 -31.27 -1.03
N ASP A 285 20.90 -30.70 -0.98
CA ASP A 285 20.64 -29.31 -1.36
C ASP A 285 21.07 -28.35 -0.24
N GLU A 286 20.87 -28.71 1.03
CA GLU A 286 21.37 -27.93 2.17
C GLU A 286 22.89 -27.79 2.11
N GLN A 287 23.59 -28.89 1.79
CA GLN A 287 25.03 -28.85 1.57
C GLN A 287 25.40 -28.00 0.35
N ALA A 288 24.70 -28.17 -0.77
CA ALA A 288 24.92 -27.36 -1.97
C ALA A 288 24.73 -25.87 -1.71
N PHE A 289 23.74 -25.51 -0.91
CA PHE A 289 23.45 -24.13 -0.56
C PHE A 289 24.54 -23.55 0.36
N ALA A 290 25.05 -24.34 1.31
CA ALA A 290 26.20 -23.93 2.11
C ALA A 290 27.45 -23.68 1.26
N GLU A 291 27.72 -24.56 0.28
CA GLU A 291 28.83 -24.40 -0.67
C GLU A 291 28.62 -23.17 -1.57
N LEU A 292 27.40 -22.94 -2.06
CA LEU A 292 27.04 -21.78 -2.88
C LEU A 292 27.25 -20.47 -2.12
N ASN A 293 26.84 -20.40 -0.85
CA ASN A 293 27.06 -19.25 0.02
C ASN A 293 28.55 -19.00 0.27
N ALA A 294 29.32 -20.06 0.54
CA ALA A 294 30.76 -19.95 0.74
C ALA A 294 31.50 -19.49 -0.52
N ALA A 295 30.99 -19.81 -1.71
CA ALA A 295 31.53 -19.36 -2.98
C ALA A 295 31.15 -17.91 -3.34
N ASN A 296 30.13 -17.35 -2.70
CA ASN A 296 29.61 -16.01 -2.98
C ASN A 296 29.47 -15.15 -1.71
N PRO A 297 30.54 -14.94 -0.93
CA PRO A 297 30.50 -14.00 0.18
C PRO A 297 30.40 -12.56 -0.34
N ILE A 298 29.53 -11.75 0.24
CA ILE A 298 29.21 -10.40 -0.28
C ILE A 298 28.97 -9.40 0.84
N PHE A 299 29.48 -8.16 0.67
CA PHE A 299 29.01 -7.02 1.45
C PHE A 299 27.71 -6.45 0.86
N VAL A 300 27.00 -5.63 1.64
CA VAL A 300 25.75 -4.99 1.17
C VAL A 300 26.00 -3.98 0.04
N GLU A 301 27.20 -3.40 0.00
CA GLU A 301 27.67 -2.56 -1.10
C GLU A 301 27.91 -3.37 -2.37
N ASP A 302 28.44 -4.59 -2.24
CA ASP A 302 28.68 -5.46 -3.39
C ASP A 302 27.36 -5.96 -3.97
N ALA A 303 26.41 -6.34 -3.12
CA ALA A 303 25.06 -6.71 -3.55
C ALA A 303 24.44 -5.60 -4.45
N ALA A 304 24.47 -4.34 -4.00
CA ALA A 304 23.93 -3.23 -4.79
C ALA A 304 24.64 -3.06 -6.14
N ARG A 305 25.97 -3.23 -6.19
CA ARG A 305 26.76 -3.13 -7.43
C ARG A 305 26.50 -4.30 -8.37
N LEU A 306 26.41 -5.53 -7.85
CA LEU A 306 26.17 -6.73 -8.63
C LEU A 306 24.79 -6.69 -9.30
N PHE A 307 23.74 -6.28 -8.56
CA PHE A 307 22.43 -6.07 -9.18
C PHE A 307 22.48 -4.95 -10.23
N ALA A 308 23.14 -3.83 -9.93
CA ALA A 308 23.28 -2.72 -10.87
C ALA A 308 24.00 -3.13 -12.18
N GLU A 309 25.03 -3.98 -12.09
CA GLU A 309 25.74 -4.51 -13.26
C GLU A 309 24.78 -5.29 -14.19
N GLN A 310 23.93 -6.15 -13.64
CA GLN A 310 22.96 -6.93 -14.43
C GLN A 310 21.91 -6.01 -15.09
N LEU A 311 21.45 -5.00 -14.36
CA LEU A 311 20.49 -4.02 -14.86
C LEU A 311 21.08 -3.18 -16.01
N GLN A 312 22.31 -2.69 -15.84
CA GLN A 312 23.01 -1.90 -16.88
C GLN A 312 23.30 -2.70 -18.15
N ALA A 313 23.48 -4.01 -18.03
CA ALA A 313 23.71 -4.89 -19.17
C ALA A 313 22.45 -5.13 -20.02
N HIS A 314 21.25 -4.85 -19.49
CA HIS A 314 20.00 -5.19 -20.15
C HIS A 314 19.39 -4.00 -20.91
N SER A 315 19.25 -4.13 -22.23
CA SER A 315 18.78 -3.04 -23.11
C SER A 315 17.34 -2.54 -22.85
N GLY A 316 16.50 -3.33 -22.17
CA GLY A 316 15.15 -2.92 -21.78
C GLY A 316 15.08 -2.15 -20.45
N VAL A 317 16.21 -1.93 -19.78
CA VAL A 317 16.30 -1.23 -18.49
C VAL A 317 16.76 0.20 -18.72
N GLY A 318 15.99 1.16 -18.21
CA GLY A 318 16.34 2.59 -18.15
C GLY A 318 16.92 2.96 -16.79
N ASP A 319 16.43 4.05 -16.21
CA ASP A 319 16.76 4.43 -14.83
C ASP A 319 16.40 3.29 -13.86
N PHE A 320 17.16 3.17 -12.77
CA PHE A 320 16.88 2.16 -11.77
C PHE A 320 17.35 2.57 -10.38
N ARG A 321 16.82 1.87 -9.37
CA ARG A 321 17.27 1.95 -7.98
C ARG A 321 17.38 0.56 -7.40
N VAL A 322 18.53 0.28 -6.80
CA VAL A 322 18.78 -0.94 -6.02
C VAL A 322 18.93 -0.54 -4.57
N MET A 323 18.05 -1.07 -3.73
CA MET A 323 18.18 -1.00 -2.29
C MET A 323 18.45 -2.38 -1.75
N ALA A 324 19.42 -2.55 -0.85
CA ALA A 324 19.68 -3.82 -0.20
C ALA A 324 19.69 -3.65 1.32
N SER A 325 19.17 -4.67 2.03
CA SER A 325 19.22 -4.78 3.48
C SER A 325 19.73 -6.16 3.85
N HIS A 326 20.92 -6.21 4.44
CA HIS A 326 21.46 -7.39 5.09
C HIS A 326 20.94 -7.44 6.52
N GLN A 327 20.08 -8.39 6.83
CA GLN A 327 19.47 -8.51 8.16
C GLN A 327 20.46 -9.17 9.13
N GLU A 328 21.38 -8.36 9.64
CA GLU A 328 22.58 -8.84 10.33
C GLU A 328 22.25 -9.76 11.51
N SER A 329 22.99 -10.85 11.62
CA SER A 329 22.91 -11.78 12.75
C SER A 329 23.95 -11.48 13.84
N LEU A 330 25.02 -10.74 13.51
CA LEU A 330 26.07 -10.34 14.45
C LEU A 330 25.66 -9.13 15.31
N HIS A 331 24.77 -8.28 14.80
CA HIS A 331 24.35 -7.03 15.41
C HIS A 331 22.83 -6.95 15.50
N SER A 332 22.31 -6.08 16.38
CA SER A 332 20.86 -5.82 16.49
C SER A 332 20.37 -4.73 15.50
N HIS A 333 21.13 -4.45 14.45
CA HIS A 333 20.83 -3.48 13.41
C HIS A 333 21.30 -4.02 12.06
N ASP A 334 20.59 -3.67 11.00
CA ASP A 334 20.86 -4.15 9.65
C ASP A 334 21.90 -3.29 8.93
N ALA A 335 22.67 -3.90 8.02
CA ALA A 335 23.51 -3.17 7.07
C ALA A 335 22.69 -2.87 5.81
N VAL A 336 22.71 -1.62 5.36
CA VAL A 336 21.85 -1.15 4.26
C VAL A 336 22.63 -0.40 3.20
N SER A 337 22.21 -0.52 1.94
CA SER A 337 22.75 0.26 0.82
C SER A 337 21.62 0.74 -0.09
N LEU A 338 21.87 1.85 -0.79
CA LEU A 338 21.00 2.42 -1.82
C LEU A 338 21.88 2.93 -2.95
N LEU A 339 21.62 2.46 -4.16
CA LEU A 339 22.25 2.87 -5.39
C LEU A 339 21.14 3.28 -6.36
N THR A 340 21.28 4.45 -6.99
CA THR A 340 20.36 4.94 -8.01
C THR A 340 21.15 5.28 -9.28
N GLU A 341 20.62 4.89 -10.43
CA GLU A 341 21.05 5.30 -11.76
C GLU A 341 19.93 6.15 -12.39
N GLY A 342 20.29 7.32 -12.92
CA GLY A 342 19.34 8.26 -13.50
C GLY A 342 18.56 9.11 -12.49
N ASP A 343 17.54 9.82 -12.98
CA ASP A 343 16.79 10.84 -12.24
C ASP A 343 15.47 10.30 -11.68
N THR A 344 14.89 9.25 -12.28
CA THR A 344 13.54 8.75 -11.93
C THR A 344 13.39 8.38 -10.46
N PHE A 345 14.44 7.84 -9.83
CA PHE A 345 14.43 7.39 -8.43
C PHE A 345 15.32 8.24 -7.50
N ALA A 346 15.79 9.41 -7.96
CA ALA A 346 16.67 10.27 -7.19
C ALA A 346 15.90 11.01 -6.08
N GLU A 347 16.27 10.78 -4.82
CA GLU A 347 15.64 11.39 -3.65
C GLU A 347 16.69 11.92 -2.66
N VAL A 348 16.53 13.16 -2.20
CA VAL A 348 17.44 13.77 -1.18
C VAL A 348 17.06 13.34 0.24
N SER A 349 15.76 13.20 0.50
CA SER A 349 15.22 12.77 1.79
C SER A 349 14.67 11.36 1.64
N LEU A 350 15.09 10.46 2.52
CA LEU A 350 14.60 9.08 2.55
C LEU A 350 13.48 8.96 3.58
N ASP A 351 12.40 8.27 3.24
CA ASP A 351 11.30 7.99 4.19
C ASP A 351 11.84 7.18 5.39
N PRO A 352 11.50 7.53 6.65
CA PRO A 352 11.97 6.78 7.82
C PRO A 352 11.60 5.29 7.87
N LYS A 353 10.64 4.84 7.05
CA LYS A 353 10.22 3.45 6.88
C LYS A 353 10.77 2.80 5.60
N LEU A 354 11.62 3.49 4.84
CA LEU A 354 12.20 3.00 3.60
C LEU A 354 12.97 1.68 3.82
N PHE A 355 14.04 1.68 4.62
CA PHE A 355 14.81 0.46 4.90
C PHE A 355 14.07 -0.57 5.77
N PRO A 356 13.31 -0.18 6.81
CA PRO A 356 12.48 -1.14 7.56
C PRO A 356 11.43 -1.88 6.71
N SER A 357 11.11 -1.40 5.51
CA SER A 357 10.22 -2.09 4.58
C SER A 357 10.90 -3.20 3.76
N LEU A 358 12.24 -3.35 3.85
CA LEU A 358 13.02 -4.41 3.21
C LEU A 358 13.09 -5.66 4.10
N ILE A 359 11.92 -6.22 4.39
CA ILE A 359 11.79 -7.42 5.22
C ILE A 359 10.94 -8.45 4.53
N HIS A 360 11.44 -9.68 4.46
CA HIS A 360 10.63 -10.81 4.02
C HIS A 360 9.71 -11.25 5.15
N VAL A 361 8.41 -10.96 5.00
CA VAL A 361 7.34 -11.38 5.91
C VAL A 361 6.98 -12.82 5.57
N GLY A 362 7.64 -13.76 6.24
CA GLY A 362 7.47 -15.21 6.01
C GLY A 362 6.14 -15.78 6.49
#